data_AF-A0A2M8N7F8-F1
#
_entry.id   AF-A0A2M8N7F8-F1
#
_cell.length_a   1.000
_cell.length_b   1.000
_cell.length_c   1.000
_cell.angle_alpha   90.00
_cell.angle_beta   90.00
_cell.angle_gamma   90.00
#
_symmetry.space_group_name_H-M   'P 1'
#
loop_
_entity.id
_entity.type
_entity.pdbx_description
1 polymer ?
#
loop_
_entity_poly.entity_id
_entity_poly.type
_entity_poly.pdbx_seq_one_letter_code
_entity_poly.pdbx_strand_id
1 'polypeptide(L)'
;MIDLEIDVKIHESEDENAWLDTYERDMMIQHTVEHLRIHIQRSLADLRCQEHNEPPRVHITVIYSQELEQFEDLKYDVQTCCKPFLMKTVAALNKR
;
A
#
# COMPACT_ATOMS: atom_id res chain seq x y z
N MET A 1 -10.49 5.78 -12.32
CA MET A 1 -9.64 6.12 -11.17
C MET A 1 -10.02 5.16 -10.07
N ILE A 2 -9.04 4.40 -9.57
CA ILE A 2 -9.23 3.45 -8.47
C ILE A 2 -9.29 4.27 -7.18
N ASP A 3 -10.08 3.81 -6.21
CA ASP A 3 -10.11 4.40 -4.88
C ASP A 3 -8.96 3.77 -4.07
N LEU A 4 -7.89 4.54 -3.81
CA LEU A 4 -6.67 4.07 -3.16
C LEU A 4 -6.28 5.01 -2.04
N GLU A 5 -6.20 4.46 -0.84
CA GLU A 5 -5.73 5.13 0.37
C GLU A 5 -4.51 4.38 0.93
N ILE A 6 -3.48 5.12 1.33
CA ILE A 6 -2.24 4.56 1.89
C ILE A 6 -1.96 5.28 3.20
N ASP A 7 -2.03 4.53 4.29
CA ASP A 7 -1.66 4.96 5.63
C ASP A 7 -0.25 4.50 5.97
N VAL A 8 0.57 5.42 6.45
CA VAL A 8 1.90 5.10 6.97
C VAL A 8 1.89 5.23 8.49
N LYS A 9 2.36 4.18 9.17
CA LYS A 9 2.58 4.17 10.62
C LYS A 9 4.07 4.04 10.88
N ILE A 10 4.58 4.92 11.73
CA ILE A 10 5.96 4.84 12.21
C ILE A 10 5.90 4.16 13.57
N HIS A 11 6.59 3.03 13.69
CA HIS A 11 6.84 2.37 14.97
C HIS A 11 8.13 2.96 15.52
N GLU A 12 7.97 3.89 16.46
CA GLU A 12 9.08 4.59 17.10
C GLU A 12 9.81 3.64 18.06
N SER A 13 11.14 3.68 18.06
CA SER A 13 11.97 3.01 19.06
C SER A 13 12.17 3.92 20.27
N GLU A 14 12.30 3.32 21.46
CA GLU A 14 12.79 4.03 22.65
C GLU A 14 14.29 4.35 22.55
N ASP A 15 15.00 3.76 21.59
CA ASP A 15 16.42 3.99 21.32
C ASP A 15 16.61 5.28 20.51
N GLU A 16 17.37 6.24 21.06
CA GLU A 16 17.60 7.57 20.45
C GLU A 16 18.59 7.53 19.27
N ASN A 17 19.17 6.37 18.96
CA ASN A 17 20.19 6.20 17.92
C ASN A 17 19.62 5.69 16.59
N ALA A 18 18.67 6.43 16.00
CA ALA A 18 18.32 6.20 14.60
C ALA A 18 19.52 6.53 13.70
N TRP A 19 19.75 5.73 12.66
CA TRP A 19 20.84 5.93 11.70
C TRP A 19 20.46 6.96 10.63
N LEU A 20 19.20 6.97 10.21
CA LEU A 20 18.60 7.98 9.35
C LEU A 20 18.10 9.13 10.19
N ASP A 21 18.42 10.34 9.71
CA ASP A 21 17.75 11.51 10.26
C ASP A 21 16.26 11.55 9.82
N THR A 22 15.49 12.43 10.46
CA THR A 22 14.05 12.57 10.17
C THR A 22 13.77 12.91 8.70
N TYR A 23 14.61 13.73 8.08
CA TYR A 23 14.42 14.14 6.70
C TYR A 23 14.71 12.99 5.72
N GLU A 24 15.80 12.26 5.92
CA GLU A 24 16.17 11.10 5.10
C GLU A 24 15.10 10.00 5.20
N ARG A 25 14.65 9.69 6.42
CA ARG A 25 13.57 8.74 6.67
C ARG A 25 12.29 9.15 5.96
N ASP A 26 11.86 10.41 6.12
CA ASP A 26 10.61 10.89 5.53
C ASP A 26 10.67 10.88 4.00
N MET A 27 11.81 11.23 3.39
CA MET A 27 12.00 11.10 1.95
C MET A 27 11.91 9.64 1.47
N MET A 28 12.55 8.71 2.19
CA MET A 28 12.50 7.29 1.85
C MET A 28 11.07 6.75 1.92
N ILE A 29 10.34 7.11 2.98
CA ILE A 29 8.93 6.75 3.17
C ILE A 29 8.08 7.31 2.03
N GLN A 30 8.21 8.61 1.72
CA GLN A 30 7.45 9.23 0.65
C GLN A 30 7.71 8.59 -0.71
N HIS A 31 8.98 8.33 -1.04
CA HIS A 31 9.34 7.67 -2.29
C HIS A 31 8.74 6.27 -2.39
N THR A 32 8.77 5.52 -1.29
CA THR A 32 8.20 4.17 -1.23
C THR A 32 6.68 4.18 -1.39
N VAL A 33 6.00 5.10 -0.71
CA VAL A 33 4.55 5.31 -0.83
C VAL A 33 4.16 5.66 -2.26
N GLU A 34 4.91 6.54 -2.92
CA GLU A 34 4.62 6.92 -4.30
C GLU A 34 4.85 5.75 -5.27
N HIS A 35 5.90 4.96 -5.05
CA HIS A 35 6.13 3.74 -5.82
C HIS A 35 5.00 2.72 -5.66
N LEU A 36 4.53 2.50 -4.43
CA LEU A 36 3.37 1.64 -4.14
C LEU A 36 2.11 2.17 -4.83
N ARG A 37 1.85 3.47 -4.72
CA ARG A 37 0.71 4.12 -5.37
C ARG A 37 0.72 3.87 -6.87
N ILE A 38 1.84 4.14 -7.54
CA ILE A 38 1.97 3.94 -8.99
C ILE A 38 1.79 2.47 -9.36
N HIS A 39 2.39 1.55 -8.60
CA HIS A 39 2.27 0.11 -8.85
C HIS A 39 0.79 -0.34 -8.78
N ILE A 40 0.09 -0.01 -7.69
CA ILE A 40 -1.31 -0.40 -7.49
C ILE A 40 -2.23 0.24 -8.52
N GLN A 41 -2.01 1.52 -8.80
CA GLN A 41 -2.77 2.23 -9.82
C GLN A 41 -2.61 1.59 -11.19
N ARG A 42 -1.41 1.14 -11.58
CA ARG A 42 -1.17 0.43 -12.84
C ARG A 42 -1.78 -0.97 -12.84
N SER A 43 -1.59 -1.73 -11.77
CA SER A 43 -2.09 -3.10 -11.66
C SER A 43 -3.61 -3.18 -11.72
N LEU A 44 -4.31 -2.15 -11.26
CA LEU A 44 -5.77 -2.12 -11.18
C LEU A 44 -6.45 -1.11 -12.13
N ALA A 45 -5.69 -0.41 -12.99
CA ALA A 45 -6.17 0.75 -13.75
C ALA A 45 -7.49 0.51 -14.50
N ASP A 46 -7.58 -0.65 -15.15
CA ASP A 46 -8.69 -1.05 -16.01
C ASP A 46 -9.58 -2.11 -15.36
N LEU A 47 -9.33 -2.45 -14.10
CA LEU A 47 -10.02 -3.52 -13.43
C LEU A 47 -11.38 -3.03 -12.91
N ARG A 48 -12.45 -3.64 -13.42
CA ARG A 48 -13.83 -3.40 -12.99
C ARG A 48 -14.58 -4.70 -12.82
N CYS A 49 -15.57 -4.70 -11.93
CA CYS A 49 -16.46 -5.84 -11.77
C CYS A 49 -17.28 -6.03 -13.05
N GLN A 50 -17.30 -7.24 -13.61
CA GLN A 50 -18.03 -7.54 -14.84
C GLN A 50 -19.56 -7.51 -14.66
N GLU A 51 -20.03 -7.70 -13.42
CA GLU A 51 -21.46 -7.75 -13.10
C GLU A 51 -22.01 -6.37 -12.73
N HIS A 52 -21.26 -5.62 -11.93
CA HIS A 52 -21.73 -4.36 -11.32
C HIS A 52 -21.01 -3.11 -11.85
N ASN A 53 -19.97 -3.29 -12.67
CA ASN A 53 -19.15 -2.22 -13.27
C ASN A 53 -18.44 -1.29 -12.26
N GLU A 54 -18.33 -1.72 -11.01
CA GLU A 54 -17.67 -0.97 -9.93
C GLU A 54 -16.15 -1.22 -9.94
N PRO A 55 -15.34 -0.17 -9.68
CA PRO A 55 -13.91 -0.33 -9.44
C PRO A 55 -13.66 -0.91 -8.04
N PRO A 56 -12.49 -1.55 -7.80
CA PRO A 56 -12.11 -1.96 -6.45
C PRO A 56 -11.71 -0.72 -5.63
N ARG A 57 -11.81 -0.83 -4.30
CA ARG A 57 -11.15 0.09 -3.37
C ARG A 57 -10.04 -0.64 -2.64
N VAL A 58 -8.91 0.03 -2.46
CA VAL A 58 -7.75 -0.56 -1.79
C VAL A 58 -7.27 0.40 -0.71
N HIS A 59 -7.18 -0.11 0.50
CA HIS A 59 -6.54 0.56 1.62
C HIS A 59 -5.26 -0.19 1.97
N ILE A 60 -4.16 0.54 2.06
CA ILE A 60 -2.84 -0.04 2.35
C ILE A 60 -2.33 0.57 3.63
N THR A 61 -1.97 -0.26 4.61
CA THR A 61 -1.24 0.18 5.79
C THR A 61 0.21 -0.27 5.68
N VAL A 62 1.11 0.69 5.71
CA VAL A 62 2.56 0.49 5.72
C VAL A 62 3.09 0.77 7.11
N ILE A 63 3.83 -0.16 7.71
CA ILE A 63 4.47 0.04 9.01
C ILE A 63 5.99 0.15 8.79
N TYR A 64 6.54 1.30 9.15
CA TYR A 64 7.97 1.55 9.17
C TYR A 64 8.51 1.43 10.58
N SER A 65 9.54 0.60 10.76
CA SER A 65 10.24 0.43 12.02
C SER A 65 11.43 1.36 12.09
N GLN A 66 11.43 2.23 13.09
CA GLN A 66 12.56 3.12 13.34
C GLN A 66 13.76 2.36 13.92
N GLU A 67 13.51 1.30 14.71
CA GLU A 67 14.57 0.46 15.27
C GLU A 67 15.37 -0.27 14.19
N LEU A 68 14.66 -0.85 13.23
CA LEU A 68 15.25 -1.67 12.16
C LEU A 68 15.48 -0.90 10.85
N GLU A 69 15.06 0.37 10.83
CA GLU A 69 15.06 1.27 9.67
C GLU A 69 14.47 0.70 8.39
N GLN A 70 13.47 -0.15 8.53
CA GLN A 70 12.88 -0.88 7.41
C GLN A 70 11.36 -0.94 7.52
N PHE A 71 10.72 -1.24 6.40
CA PHE A 71 9.30 -1.57 6.37
C PHE A 71 9.10 -2.99 6.91
N GLU A 72 8.46 -3.10 8.07
CA GLU A 72 8.22 -4.40 8.73
C GLU A 72 6.99 -5.10 8.19
N ASP A 73 5.93 -4.33 7.91
CA ASP A 73 4.63 -4.89 7.57
C ASP A 73 3.92 -4.04 6.51
N LEU A 74 3.22 -4.75 5.63
CA LEU A 74 2.44 -4.18 4.54
C LEU A 74 1.11 -4.91 4.47
N LYS A 75 0.05 -4.25 4.94
CA LYS A 75 -1.31 -4.80 4.97
C LYS A 75 -2.13 -4.22 3.85
N TYR A 76 -2.84 -5.10 3.15
CA TYR A 76 -3.78 -4.74 2.09
C TYR A 76 -5.19 -5.07 2.56
N ASP A 77 -6.06 -4.05 2.59
CA ASP A 77 -7.51 -4.23 2.63
C ASP A 77 -8.08 -3.94 1.25
N VAL A 78 -8.68 -4.97 0.64
CA VAL A 78 -9.24 -4.90 -0.71
C VAL A 78 -10.75 -5.05 -0.63
N GLN A 79 -11.44 -3.95 -0.90
CA GLN A 79 -12.89 -3.89 -0.86
C GLN A 79 -13.46 -3.96 -2.27
N THR A 80 -14.38 -4.90 -2.47
CA THR A 80 -15.01 -5.16 -3.77
C THR A 80 -16.49 -5.45 -3.58
N CYS A 81 -17.29 -5.19 -4.61
CA CYS A 81 -18.73 -5.42 -4.58
C CYS A 81 -19.13 -6.91 -4.48
N CYS A 82 -18.26 -7.85 -4.90
CA CYS A 82 -18.56 -9.29 -4.85
C CYS A 82 -17.30 -10.17 -4.78
N LYS A 83 -17.46 -11.38 -4.22
CA LYS A 83 -16.35 -12.35 -4.04
C LYS A 83 -15.63 -12.74 -5.33
N PRO A 84 -16.31 -12.96 -6.48
CA PRO A 84 -15.61 -13.25 -7.74
C PRO A 84 -14.67 -12.10 -8.16
N PHE A 85 -15.07 -10.86 -7.88
CA PHE A 85 -14.27 -9.70 -8.22
C PHE A 85 -13.06 -9.53 -7.28
N LEU A 86 -13.23 -9.83 -5.99
CA LEU A 86 -12.12 -9.88 -5.02
C LEU A 86 -10.99 -10.77 -5.51
N MET A 87 -11.30 -12.00 -5.96
CA MET A 87 -10.29 -12.95 -6.44
C MET A 87 -9.52 -12.42 -7.65
N LYS A 88 -10.21 -11.77 -8.59
CA LYS A 88 -9.56 -11.12 -9.75
C LYS A 88 -8.66 -9.96 -9.33
N THR A 89 -9.11 -9.17 -8.37
CA THR A 89 -8.36 -8.01 -7.84
C THR A 89 -7.09 -8.46 -7.13
N VAL A 90 -7.19 -9.45 -6.24
CA VAL A 90 -6.02 -10.05 -5.56
C VAL A 90 -5.05 -10.69 -6.56
N ALA A 91 -5.56 -11.38 -7.58
CA ALA A 91 -4.71 -11.95 -8.62
C ALA A 91 -3.97 -10.87 -9.44
N ALA A 92 -4.62 -9.75 -9.74
CA ALA A 92 -4.00 -8.62 -10.44
C ALA A 92 -2.91 -7.96 -9.60
N LEU A 93 -3.12 -7.81 -8.29
CA LEU A 93 -2.11 -7.28 -7.36
C LEU A 93 -0.87 -8.17 -7.21
N ASN A 94 -1.03 -9.49 -7.33
CA ASN A 94 0.06 -10.46 -7.20
C ASN A 94 0.77 -10.79 -8.52
N LYS A 95 0.35 -10.18 -9.64
CA LYS A 95 0.92 -10.45 -10.95
C LYS A 95 2.25 -9.72 -11.08
N ARG A 96 3.35 -10.49 -11.14
CA ARG A 96 4.71 -10.00 -11.36
C ARG A 96 4.92 -9.50 -12.78
#